data_AF-A0A6N9TZT9-F1
#
_entry.id   AF-A0A6N9TZT9-F1
#
_cell.length_a   1.000
_cell.length_b   1.000
_cell.length_c   1.000
_cell.angle_alpha   90.00
_cell.angle_beta   90.00
_cell.angle_gamma   90.00
#
_symmetry.space_group_name_H-M   'P 1'
#
loop_
_entity.id
_entity.type
_entity.pdbx_description
1 polymer ?
#
loop_
_entity_poly.entity_id
_entity_poly.type
_entity_poly.pdbx_seq_one_letter_code
_entity_poly.pdbx_strand_id
1 'polypeptide(L)'
;DTLTTRKTEAEAVLTAVRERAVTAHETWLELRERRLRGIAAELAGRLVDGEACAVCGSADHPEPARAGDGHVDRATEEAALAAHRNADEARAEAQRQLGLIGERLDAARTEVAEAGADGVLDAGGTLSGTAAGSGTRDGHGRTENDRSNGAARAAEVPVAELEAAVARLTRQHTEAHTLAAGTHAAQEALAAAEREHLERLDHRQRAERRAAARTSQREALDREQAALEEELAQARGASDSVAAHAALLRRQAGLLADAAEAV
;
A
#
# COMPACT_ATOMS: atom_id res chain seq x y z
N ASP A 1 17.23 -30.10 12.70
CA ASP A 1 16.02 -30.66 12.10
C ASP A 1 14.70 -30.05 12.60
N THR A 2 14.45 -29.94 13.91
CA THR A 2 13.18 -29.38 14.45
C THR A 2 12.85 -27.95 14.00
N LEU A 3 13.83 -27.05 13.87
CA LEU A 3 13.60 -25.67 13.38
C LEU A 3 13.22 -25.64 11.89
N THR A 4 13.78 -26.53 11.09
CA THR A 4 13.44 -26.67 9.67
C THR A 4 12.00 -27.15 9.50
N THR A 5 11.57 -28.14 10.29
CA THR A 5 10.17 -28.61 10.31
C THR A 5 9.21 -27.49 10.72
N ARG A 6 9.52 -26.74 11.78
CA ARG A 6 8.71 -25.58 12.21
C ARG A 6 8.61 -24.49 11.13
N LYS A 7 9.67 -24.26 10.36
CA LYS A 7 9.64 -23.33 9.23
C LYS A 7 8.69 -23.80 8.14
N THR A 8 8.76 -25.09 7.75
CA THR A 8 7.84 -25.64 6.74
C THR A 8 6.38 -25.60 7.19
N GLU A 9 6.10 -25.85 8.48
CA GLU A 9 4.76 -25.72 9.06
C GLU A 9 4.28 -24.26 9.03
N ALA A 10 5.13 -23.31 9.40
CA ALA A 10 4.80 -21.88 9.37
C ALA A 10 4.56 -21.36 7.94
N GLU A 11 5.30 -21.86 6.94
CA GLU A 11 5.08 -21.58 5.52
C GLU A 11 3.72 -22.09 5.04
N ALA A 12 3.35 -23.33 5.42
CA ALA A 12 2.04 -23.90 5.10
C ALA A 12 0.90 -23.10 5.75
N VAL A 13 1.05 -22.71 7.02
CA VAL A 13 0.09 -21.85 7.73
C VAL A 13 -0.04 -20.50 7.03
N LEU A 14 1.07 -19.87 6.63
CA LEU A 14 1.08 -18.59 5.92
C LEU A 14 0.32 -18.66 4.60
N THR A 15 0.52 -19.73 3.81
CA THR A 15 -0.24 -19.95 2.57
C THR A 15 -1.74 -20.05 2.85
N ALA A 16 -2.14 -20.86 3.83
CA ALA A 16 -3.55 -21.06 4.17
C ALA A 16 -4.24 -19.78 4.72
N VAL A 17 -3.55 -18.94 5.50
CA VAL A 17 -4.12 -17.65 5.95
C VAL A 17 -4.18 -16.61 4.84
N ARG A 18 -3.24 -16.64 3.88
CA ARG A 18 -3.27 -15.75 2.70
C ARG A 18 -4.46 -16.04 1.82
N GLU A 19 -4.70 -17.31 1.50
CA GLU A 19 -5.87 -17.73 0.72
C GLU A 19 -7.17 -17.29 1.40
N ARG A 20 -7.30 -17.53 2.71
CA ARG A 20 -8.45 -17.07 3.49
C ARG A 20 -8.63 -15.56 3.49
N ALA A 21 -7.54 -14.78 3.57
CA ALA A 21 -7.60 -13.32 3.51
C ALA A 21 -8.10 -12.83 2.15
N VAL A 22 -7.66 -13.46 1.05
CA VAL A 22 -8.14 -13.16 -0.31
C VAL A 22 -9.63 -13.49 -0.44
N THR A 23 -10.05 -14.70 -0.06
CA THR A 23 -11.46 -15.11 -0.12
C THR A 23 -12.36 -14.21 0.73
N ALA A 24 -11.92 -13.81 1.92
CA ALA A 24 -12.67 -12.90 2.78
C ALA A 24 -12.79 -11.50 2.17
N HIS A 25 -11.74 -11.02 1.50
CA HIS A 25 -11.75 -9.75 0.77
C HIS A 25 -12.73 -9.78 -0.41
N GLU A 26 -12.67 -10.83 -1.24
CA GLU A 26 -13.60 -11.04 -2.37
C GLU A 26 -15.06 -11.07 -1.88
N THR A 27 -15.33 -11.85 -0.84
CA THR A 27 -16.67 -11.95 -0.22
C THR A 27 -17.18 -10.59 0.26
N TRP A 28 -16.32 -9.80 0.92
CA TRP A 28 -16.68 -8.46 1.37
C TRP A 28 -16.98 -7.53 0.19
N LEU A 29 -16.15 -7.53 -0.86
CA LEU A 29 -16.38 -6.73 -2.07
C LEU A 29 -17.70 -7.09 -2.75
N GLU A 30 -18.00 -8.38 -2.90
CA GLU A 30 -19.25 -8.86 -3.49
C GLU A 30 -20.48 -8.42 -2.69
N LEU A 31 -20.41 -8.49 -1.36
CA LEU A 31 -21.48 -8.05 -0.46
C LEU A 31 -21.66 -6.53 -0.50
N ARG A 32 -20.54 -5.78 -0.51
CA ARG A 32 -20.55 -4.34 -0.67
C ARG A 32 -21.21 -3.92 -1.98
N GLU A 33 -20.83 -4.56 -3.09
CA GLU A 33 -21.38 -4.26 -4.40
C GLU A 33 -22.87 -4.58 -4.48
N ARG A 34 -23.30 -5.74 -3.95
CA ARG A 34 -24.72 -6.09 -3.85
C ARG A 34 -25.52 -5.05 -3.05
N ARG A 35 -24.98 -4.59 -1.92
CA ARG A 35 -25.63 -3.54 -1.12
C ARG A 35 -25.70 -2.22 -1.87
N LEU A 36 -24.65 -1.81 -2.57
CA LEU A 36 -24.66 -0.58 -3.38
C LEU A 36 -25.72 -0.66 -4.50
N ARG A 37 -25.89 -1.82 -5.14
CA ARG A 37 -26.98 -2.05 -6.10
C ARG A 37 -28.36 -1.94 -5.46
N GLY A 38 -28.50 -2.27 -4.17
CA GLY A 38 -29.74 -2.17 -3.39
C GLY A 38 -29.96 -0.85 -2.63
N ILE A 39 -29.06 0.14 -2.75
CA ILE A 39 -29.04 1.32 -1.86
C ILE A 39 -30.31 2.18 -1.96
N ALA A 40 -30.94 2.23 -3.13
CA ALA A 40 -32.17 2.99 -3.32
C ALA A 40 -33.32 2.45 -2.46
N ALA A 41 -33.41 1.12 -2.32
CA ALA A 41 -34.40 0.48 -1.46
C ALA A 41 -34.11 0.72 0.04
N GLU A 42 -32.82 0.71 0.43
CA GLU A 42 -32.42 1.02 1.80
C GLU A 42 -32.78 2.47 2.19
N LEU A 43 -32.59 3.42 1.28
CA LEU A 43 -32.97 4.81 1.49
C LEU A 43 -34.50 4.97 1.52
N ALA A 44 -35.20 4.34 0.58
CA ALA A 44 -36.64 4.37 0.49
C ALA A 44 -37.33 3.78 1.73
N GLY A 45 -36.74 2.74 2.35
CA GLY A 45 -37.24 2.17 3.60
C GLY A 45 -37.18 3.09 4.82
N ARG A 46 -36.53 4.27 4.71
CA ARG A 46 -36.47 5.31 5.76
C ARG A 46 -37.43 6.48 5.51
N LEU A 47 -38.18 6.46 4.41
CA LEU A 47 -39.15 7.50 4.11
C LEU A 47 -40.33 7.43 5.09
N VAL A 48 -40.81 8.60 5.49
CA VAL A 48 -42.01 8.77 6.31
C VAL A 48 -42.97 9.66 5.53
N ASP A 49 -44.22 9.24 5.42
CA ASP A 49 -45.24 9.97 4.65
C ASP A 49 -45.42 11.39 5.19
N GLY A 50 -45.31 12.39 4.30
CA GLY A 50 -45.46 13.80 4.66
C GLY A 50 -44.20 14.47 5.23
N GLU A 51 -43.13 13.73 5.51
CA GLU A 51 -41.85 14.30 5.94
C GLU A 51 -40.90 14.56 4.76
N ALA A 52 -40.14 15.65 4.83
CA ALA A 52 -39.17 16.00 3.81
C ALA A 52 -38.02 14.97 3.76
N CYS A 53 -37.80 14.37 2.59
CA CYS A 53 -36.70 13.44 2.37
C CYS A 53 -35.33 14.12 2.50
N ALA A 54 -34.41 13.49 3.22
CA ALA A 54 -33.05 14.02 3.44
C ALA A 54 -32.18 14.14 2.17
N VAL A 55 -32.58 13.51 1.06
CA VAL A 55 -31.83 13.54 -0.21
C VAL A 55 -32.31 14.65 -1.15
N CYS A 56 -33.63 14.81 -1.31
CA CYS A 56 -34.22 15.75 -2.28
C CYS A 56 -35.12 16.82 -1.66
N GLY A 57 -35.51 16.69 -0.38
CA GLY A 57 -36.39 17.62 0.33
C GLY A 57 -37.90 17.45 0.07
N SER A 58 -38.31 16.55 -0.83
CA SER A 58 -39.74 16.28 -1.13
C SER A 58 -40.41 15.47 -0.03
N ALA A 59 -41.70 15.73 0.21
CA ALA A 59 -42.58 14.88 1.03
C ALA A 59 -43.24 13.75 0.24
N ASP A 60 -43.23 13.82 -1.10
CA ASP A 60 -43.92 12.88 -1.99
C ASP A 60 -42.95 11.90 -2.67
N HIS A 61 -43.24 10.60 -2.51
CA HIS A 61 -42.55 9.47 -3.15
C HIS A 61 -43.57 8.41 -3.58
N PRO A 62 -44.28 8.58 -4.71
CA PRO A 62 -45.37 7.69 -5.12
C PRO A 62 -44.91 6.27 -5.50
N GLU A 63 -43.65 6.11 -5.92
CA GLU A 63 -43.05 4.82 -6.30
C GLU A 63 -41.69 4.63 -5.63
N PRO A 64 -41.64 4.43 -4.31
CA PRO A 64 -40.38 4.23 -3.60
C PRO A 64 -39.77 2.88 -3.98
N ALA A 65 -38.44 2.85 -4.13
CA ALA A 65 -37.71 1.64 -4.47
C ALA A 65 -37.92 0.55 -3.40
N ARG A 66 -38.14 -0.70 -3.83
CA ARG A 66 -38.33 -1.85 -2.92
C ARG A 66 -37.11 -2.76 -2.96
N ALA A 67 -36.80 -3.38 -1.83
CA ALA A 67 -35.72 -4.37 -1.77
C ALA A 67 -36.12 -5.60 -2.61
N GLY A 68 -35.28 -5.96 -3.57
CA GLY A 68 -35.43 -7.20 -4.33
C GLY A 68 -34.80 -8.39 -3.60
N ASP A 69 -35.03 -9.58 -4.15
CA ASP A 69 -34.39 -10.80 -3.65
C ASP A 69 -32.86 -10.68 -3.69
N GLY A 70 -32.21 -11.02 -2.56
CA GLY A 70 -30.75 -10.90 -2.42
C GLY A 70 -30.24 -9.52 -1.98
N HIS A 71 -31.11 -8.64 -1.47
CA HIS A 71 -30.67 -7.41 -0.78
C HIS A 71 -29.73 -7.74 0.39
N VAL A 72 -28.56 -7.10 0.39
CA VAL A 72 -27.57 -7.18 1.48
C VAL A 72 -27.73 -5.94 2.34
N ASP A 73 -28.02 -6.14 3.63
CA ASP A 73 -28.13 -5.03 4.58
C ASP A 73 -26.75 -4.54 5.07
N ARG A 74 -26.77 -3.42 5.79
CA ARG A 74 -25.55 -2.81 6.33
C ARG A 74 -24.83 -3.75 7.29
N ALA A 75 -25.56 -4.44 8.16
CA ALA A 75 -24.98 -5.32 9.17
C ALA A 75 -24.22 -6.50 8.54
N THR A 76 -24.75 -7.07 7.45
CA THR A 76 -24.11 -8.15 6.71
C THR A 76 -22.82 -7.69 6.04
N GLU A 77 -22.81 -6.50 5.43
CA GLU A 77 -21.59 -5.90 4.86
C GLU A 77 -20.53 -5.66 5.96
N GLU A 78 -20.93 -5.12 7.10
CA GLU A 78 -20.04 -4.84 8.24
C GLU A 78 -19.45 -6.12 8.84
N ALA A 79 -20.24 -7.19 8.96
CA ALA A 79 -19.76 -8.50 9.41
C ALA A 79 -18.71 -9.08 8.44
N ALA A 80 -18.92 -8.95 7.12
CA ALA A 80 -17.95 -9.38 6.12
C ALA A 80 -16.66 -8.55 6.16
N LEU A 81 -16.77 -7.23 6.38
CA LEU A 81 -15.61 -6.37 6.58
C LEU A 81 -14.81 -6.76 7.84
N ALA A 82 -15.49 -7.09 8.94
CA ALA A 82 -14.84 -7.57 10.15
C ALA A 82 -14.12 -8.91 9.90
N ALA A 83 -14.74 -9.84 9.18
CA ALA A 83 -14.11 -11.10 8.80
C ALA A 83 -12.86 -10.90 7.93
N HIS A 84 -12.92 -10.00 6.95
CA HIS A 84 -11.75 -9.62 6.15
C HIS A 84 -10.62 -9.04 7.00
N ARG A 85 -10.92 -8.10 7.90
CA ARG A 85 -9.92 -7.50 8.81
C ARG A 85 -9.24 -8.55 9.69
N ASN A 86 -10.03 -9.43 10.30
CA ASN A 86 -9.50 -10.53 11.12
C ASN A 86 -8.59 -11.46 10.31
N ALA A 87 -8.95 -11.75 9.05
CA ALA A 87 -8.12 -12.57 8.17
C ALA A 87 -6.80 -11.87 7.78
N ASP A 88 -6.83 -10.56 7.54
CA ASP A 88 -5.64 -9.76 7.26
C ASP A 88 -4.70 -9.65 8.47
N GLU A 89 -5.25 -9.52 9.68
CA GLU A 89 -4.48 -9.56 10.92
C GLU A 89 -3.82 -10.92 11.13
N ALA A 90 -4.56 -12.01 10.91
CA ALA A 90 -4.03 -13.36 10.97
C ALA A 90 -2.93 -13.61 9.94
N ARG A 91 -3.07 -13.06 8.72
CA ARG A 91 -2.01 -13.08 7.70
C ARG A 91 -0.77 -12.35 8.19
N ALA A 92 -0.92 -11.13 8.70
CA ALA A 92 0.19 -10.33 9.17
C ALA A 92 0.93 -11.01 10.33
N GLU A 93 0.20 -11.66 11.25
CA GLU A 93 0.79 -12.43 12.34
C GLU A 93 1.58 -13.65 11.83
N ALA A 94 1.01 -14.44 10.92
CA ALA A 94 1.71 -15.59 10.34
C ALA A 94 3.00 -15.17 9.61
N GLN A 95 2.98 -14.02 8.93
CA GLN A 95 4.18 -13.46 8.28
C GLN A 95 5.26 -13.10 9.31
N ARG A 96 4.89 -12.44 10.41
CA ARG A 96 5.83 -12.12 11.49
C ARG A 96 6.42 -13.38 12.12
N GLN A 97 5.60 -14.39 12.40
CA GLN A 97 6.07 -15.66 12.98
C GLN A 97 7.04 -16.39 12.05
N LEU A 98 6.77 -16.43 10.74
CA LEU A 98 7.69 -17.01 9.77
C LEU A 98 9.03 -16.26 9.73
N GLY A 99 9.00 -14.92 9.78
CA GLY A 99 10.22 -14.10 9.88
C GLY A 99 11.07 -14.46 11.09
N LEU A 100 10.46 -14.50 12.28
CA LEU A 100 11.14 -14.88 13.53
C LEU A 100 11.74 -16.30 13.50
N ILE A 101 11.05 -17.25 12.87
CA ILE A 101 11.56 -18.62 12.71
C ILE A 101 12.73 -18.65 11.71
N GLY A 102 12.64 -17.87 10.62
CA GLY A 102 13.72 -17.71 9.65
C GLY A 102 14.99 -17.15 10.30
N GLU A 103 14.87 -16.05 11.04
CA GLU A 103 15.99 -15.44 11.78
C GLU A 103 16.66 -16.43 12.74
N ARG A 104 15.87 -17.20 13.50
CA ARG A 104 16.39 -18.25 14.40
C ARG A 104 17.10 -19.37 13.66
N LEU A 105 16.60 -19.77 12.50
CA LEU A 105 17.21 -20.80 11.66
C LEU A 105 18.55 -20.31 11.12
N ASP A 106 18.63 -19.05 10.67
CA ASP A 106 19.84 -18.46 10.15
C ASP A 106 20.89 -18.26 11.24
N ALA A 107 20.49 -17.80 12.44
CA ALA A 107 21.37 -17.74 13.61
C ALA A 107 21.96 -19.12 13.94
N ALA A 108 21.12 -20.15 14.03
CA ALA A 108 21.58 -21.52 14.31
C ALA A 108 22.52 -22.07 13.22
N ARG A 109 22.31 -21.69 11.95
CA ARG A 109 23.21 -22.07 10.85
C ARG A 109 24.56 -21.38 10.96
N THR A 110 24.59 -20.11 11.33
CA THR A 110 25.83 -19.36 11.57
C THR A 110 26.61 -19.96 12.73
N GLU A 111 25.96 -20.27 13.85
CA GLU A 111 26.61 -20.92 15.01
C GLU A 111 27.24 -22.28 14.63
N VAL A 112 26.57 -23.09 13.81
CA VAL A 112 27.11 -24.36 13.31
C VAL A 112 28.31 -24.13 12.37
N ALA A 113 28.25 -23.10 11.52
CA ALA A 113 29.36 -22.74 10.63
C ALA A 113 30.59 -22.25 11.41
N GLU A 114 30.38 -21.44 12.45
CA GLU A 114 31.44 -20.92 13.32
C GLU A 114 32.06 -22.03 14.19
N ALA A 115 31.24 -22.91 14.78
CA ALA A 115 31.73 -24.08 15.52
C ALA A 115 32.49 -25.08 14.61
N GLY A 116 32.10 -25.18 13.34
CA GLY A 116 32.82 -25.95 12.33
C GLY A 116 34.15 -25.31 11.90
N ALA A 117 34.28 -23.98 11.99
CA ALA A 117 35.52 -23.25 11.71
C ALA A 117 36.51 -23.33 12.88
N ASP A 118 36.04 -23.28 14.12
CA ASP A 118 36.88 -23.46 15.32
C ASP A 118 37.38 -24.91 15.47
N GLY A 119 36.63 -25.89 14.99
CA GLY A 119 37.05 -27.30 14.91
C GLY A 119 38.14 -27.61 13.88
N VAL A 120 38.51 -26.64 13.02
CA VAL A 120 39.55 -26.80 11.98
C VAL A 120 40.88 -26.11 12.37
N LEU A 121 40.94 -25.43 13.52
CA LEU A 121 42.16 -24.78 14.01
C LEU A 121 43.04 -25.63 14.95
N ASP A 122 42.77 -26.94 15.11
CA ASP A 122 43.72 -27.90 15.69
C ASP A 122 44.12 -29.01 14.70
N ALA A 123 44.72 -28.60 13.56
CA ALA A 123 45.70 -29.39 12.82
C ALA A 123 46.29 -28.53 11.67
N GLY A 124 47.36 -27.78 11.98
CA GLY A 124 48.26 -27.23 10.97
C GLY A 124 47.76 -25.95 10.26
N GLY A 125 47.99 -24.81 10.89
CA GLY A 125 47.76 -23.51 10.29
C GLY A 125 48.55 -23.31 8.99
N THR A 126 47.87 -22.86 7.93
CA THR A 126 48.39 -21.94 6.91
C THR A 126 47.23 -21.43 6.05
N LEU A 127 46.82 -20.18 6.26
CA LEU A 127 45.90 -19.47 5.36
C LEU A 127 46.75 -18.58 4.45
N SER A 128 46.86 -18.96 3.17
CA SER A 128 47.37 -18.07 2.13
C SER A 128 46.18 -17.35 1.49
N GLY A 129 45.99 -16.09 1.85
CA GLY A 129 45.00 -15.21 1.23
C GLY A 129 45.39 -14.86 -0.20
N THR A 130 44.47 -15.06 -1.14
CA THR A 130 44.60 -14.55 -2.51
C THR A 130 43.94 -13.18 -2.62
N ALA A 131 44.79 -12.17 -2.75
CA ALA A 131 44.40 -10.84 -3.18
C ALA A 131 43.99 -10.85 -4.66
N ALA A 132 42.90 -10.14 -4.96
CA ALA A 132 42.52 -9.74 -6.29
C ALA A 132 43.57 -8.77 -6.87
N GLY A 133 43.96 -8.98 -8.12
CA GLY A 133 44.85 -8.09 -8.86
C GLY A 133 44.46 -8.04 -10.33
N SER A 134 43.67 -7.03 -10.69
CA SER A 134 43.56 -6.52 -12.07
C SER A 134 44.76 -5.58 -12.31
N GLY A 135 45.53 -5.83 -13.38
CA GLY A 135 46.66 -4.97 -13.73
C GLY A 135 47.48 -5.53 -14.89
N THR A 136 47.27 -4.97 -16.07
CA THR A 136 48.09 -5.10 -17.28
C THR A 136 49.51 -4.56 -17.07
N ARG A 137 50.51 -5.23 -17.67
CA ARG A 137 51.62 -4.61 -18.45
C ARG A 137 52.65 -5.65 -18.94
N ASP A 138 53.18 -5.35 -20.12
CA ASP A 138 54.18 -6.06 -20.90
C ASP A 138 55.54 -6.20 -20.21
N GLY A 139 56.26 -7.27 -20.54
CA GLY A 139 57.67 -7.43 -20.19
C GLY A 139 58.28 -8.74 -20.67
N HIS A 140 59.01 -8.70 -21.79
CA HIS A 140 59.91 -9.76 -22.25
C HIS A 140 61.00 -10.05 -21.20
N GLY A 141 61.19 -11.33 -20.86
CA GLY A 141 62.29 -11.77 -20.00
C GLY A 141 62.39 -13.30 -19.94
N ARG A 142 63.10 -13.87 -20.91
CA ARG A 142 63.48 -15.29 -20.94
C ARG A 142 64.57 -15.55 -19.91
N THR A 143 64.36 -16.48 -18.98
CA THR A 143 65.44 -17.31 -18.45
C THR A 143 64.96 -18.76 -18.34
N GLU A 144 65.64 -19.61 -19.11
CA GLU A 144 65.57 -21.06 -19.05
C GLU A 144 66.42 -21.50 -17.86
N ASN A 145 65.79 -21.86 -16.74
CA ASN A 145 66.21 -22.93 -15.83
C ASN A 145 65.39 -22.86 -14.54
N ASP A 146 64.19 -23.47 -14.56
CA ASP A 146 63.66 -24.13 -13.35
C ASP A 146 62.62 -25.21 -13.69
N ARG A 147 62.85 -25.96 -14.79
CA ARG A 147 61.97 -27.06 -15.23
C ARG A 147 62.32 -28.40 -14.61
N SER A 148 62.95 -28.44 -13.43
CA SER A 148 63.39 -29.71 -12.84
C SER A 148 62.94 -29.95 -11.41
N ASN A 149 61.94 -29.23 -10.88
CA ASN A 149 61.33 -29.68 -9.61
C ASN A 149 59.86 -29.28 -9.34
N GLY A 150 59.04 -29.16 -10.38
CA GLY A 150 57.57 -29.06 -10.26
C GLY A 150 56.82 -30.25 -10.89
N ALA A 151 57.54 -31.14 -11.59
CA ALA A 151 56.99 -32.33 -12.26
C ALA A 151 56.80 -33.52 -11.29
N ALA A 152 56.61 -33.23 -10.00
CA ALA A 152 56.37 -34.22 -8.95
C ALA A 152 55.16 -33.80 -8.08
N ARG A 153 54.08 -33.40 -8.75
CA ARG A 153 52.66 -33.74 -8.46
C ARG A 153 51.76 -33.08 -9.50
N ALA A 154 52.10 -33.19 -10.78
CA ALA A 154 51.04 -33.30 -11.77
C ALA A 154 50.50 -34.71 -11.63
N ALA A 155 49.61 -34.92 -10.64
CA ALA A 155 48.66 -36.02 -10.78
C ALA A 155 48.01 -35.77 -12.14
N GLU A 156 48.22 -36.68 -13.09
CA GLU A 156 47.55 -36.64 -14.38
C GLU A 156 46.06 -36.53 -14.05
N VAL A 157 45.51 -35.32 -14.18
CA VAL A 157 44.10 -35.08 -13.90
C VAL A 157 43.37 -36.03 -14.84
N PRO A 158 42.68 -37.05 -14.33
CA PRO A 158 42.09 -38.07 -15.17
C PRO A 158 41.13 -37.39 -16.13
N VAL A 159 41.07 -37.86 -17.37
CA VAL A 159 40.24 -37.25 -18.42
C VAL A 159 38.79 -37.04 -17.95
N ALA A 160 38.27 -37.94 -17.11
CA ALA A 160 36.95 -37.81 -16.48
C ALA A 160 36.79 -36.57 -15.58
N GLU A 161 37.84 -36.16 -14.84
CA GLU A 161 37.81 -34.92 -14.05
C GLU A 161 37.82 -33.67 -14.94
N LEU A 162 38.52 -33.71 -16.08
CA LEU A 162 38.48 -32.64 -17.08
C LEU A 162 37.10 -32.56 -17.75
N GLU A 163 36.48 -33.69 -18.10
CA GLU A 163 35.12 -33.75 -18.64
C GLU A 163 34.10 -33.17 -17.63
N ALA A 164 34.22 -33.54 -16.35
CA ALA A 164 33.37 -32.99 -15.30
C ALA A 164 33.57 -31.48 -15.10
N ALA A 165 34.82 -31.00 -15.21
CA ALA A 165 35.14 -29.58 -15.13
C ALA A 165 34.58 -28.78 -16.32
N VAL A 166 34.71 -29.30 -17.55
CA VAL A 166 34.13 -28.69 -18.75
C VAL A 166 32.60 -28.64 -18.63
N ALA A 167 31.96 -29.76 -18.26
CA ALA A 167 30.51 -29.79 -18.09
C ALA A 167 30.02 -28.77 -17.04
N ARG A 168 30.77 -28.60 -15.93
CA ARG A 168 30.48 -27.58 -14.92
C ARG A 168 30.64 -26.16 -15.46
N LEU A 169 31.74 -25.86 -16.16
CA LEU A 169 32.00 -24.54 -16.73
C LEU A 169 31.00 -24.19 -17.82
N THR A 170 30.60 -25.15 -18.66
CA THR A 170 29.55 -24.94 -19.66
C THR A 170 28.22 -24.59 -18.99
N ARG A 171 27.83 -25.31 -17.92
CA ARG A 171 26.61 -24.96 -17.15
C ARG A 171 26.69 -23.55 -16.57
N GLN A 172 27.80 -23.23 -15.90
CA GLN A 172 28.01 -21.90 -15.31
C GLN A 172 27.99 -20.78 -16.37
N HIS A 173 28.60 -21.03 -17.53
CA HIS A 173 28.57 -20.08 -18.65
C HIS A 173 27.15 -19.92 -19.19
N THR A 174 26.40 -21.01 -19.39
CA THR A 174 25.01 -20.91 -19.85
C THR A 174 24.14 -20.17 -18.84
N GLU A 175 24.30 -20.43 -17.55
CA GLU A 175 23.59 -19.71 -16.47
C GLU A 175 23.93 -18.22 -16.51
N ALA A 176 25.21 -17.87 -16.55
CA ALA A 176 25.66 -16.48 -16.62
C ALA A 176 25.15 -15.77 -17.89
N HIS A 177 25.15 -16.44 -19.04
CA HIS A 177 24.60 -15.91 -20.28
C HIS A 177 23.10 -15.70 -20.21
N THR A 178 22.34 -16.63 -19.63
CA THR A 178 20.89 -16.48 -19.47
C THR A 178 20.55 -15.33 -18.53
N LEU A 179 21.28 -15.18 -17.41
CA LEU A 179 21.13 -14.07 -16.48
C LEU A 179 21.42 -12.73 -17.18
N ALA A 180 22.57 -12.63 -17.86
CA ALA A 180 22.98 -11.44 -18.59
C ALA A 180 21.95 -11.07 -19.68
N ALA A 181 21.48 -12.04 -20.46
CA ALA A 181 20.45 -11.82 -21.46
C ALA A 181 19.14 -11.27 -20.86
N GLY A 182 18.77 -11.69 -19.64
CA GLY A 182 17.57 -11.23 -18.94
C GLY A 182 17.68 -9.84 -18.30
N THR A 183 18.90 -9.33 -18.06
CA THR A 183 19.09 -8.03 -17.34
C THR A 183 18.45 -6.84 -18.04
N HIS A 184 18.55 -6.76 -19.37
CA HIS A 184 17.98 -5.63 -20.11
C HIS A 184 16.45 -5.60 -19.99
N ALA A 185 15.80 -6.74 -20.19
CA ALA A 185 14.34 -6.85 -20.02
C ALA A 185 13.90 -6.52 -18.58
N ALA A 186 14.69 -6.92 -17.57
CA ALA A 186 14.42 -6.55 -16.18
C ALA A 186 14.56 -5.03 -15.92
N GLN A 187 15.56 -4.37 -16.53
CA GLN A 187 15.74 -2.92 -16.44
C GLN A 187 14.61 -2.16 -17.15
N GLU A 188 14.14 -2.65 -18.29
CA GLU A 188 13.00 -2.06 -19.00
C GLU A 188 11.71 -2.19 -18.19
N ALA A 189 11.48 -3.35 -17.58
CA ALA A 189 10.34 -3.58 -16.69
C ALA A 189 10.39 -2.67 -15.46
N LEU A 190 11.57 -2.49 -14.84
CA LEU A 190 11.75 -1.55 -13.74
C LEU A 190 11.47 -0.12 -14.18
N ALA A 191 12.04 0.33 -15.30
CA ALA A 191 11.82 1.68 -15.82
C ALA A 191 10.34 1.93 -16.17
N ALA A 192 9.62 0.91 -16.65
CA ALA A 192 8.19 1.01 -16.89
C ALA A 192 7.39 1.16 -15.58
N ALA A 193 7.71 0.33 -14.57
CA ALA A 193 7.08 0.41 -13.25
C ALA A 193 7.37 1.76 -12.54
N GLU A 194 8.57 2.31 -12.68
CA GLU A 194 8.94 3.62 -12.14
C GLU A 194 8.16 4.75 -12.81
N ARG A 195 8.01 4.73 -14.14
CA ARG A 195 7.18 5.72 -14.86
C ARG A 195 5.73 5.65 -14.39
N GLU A 196 5.15 4.46 -14.31
CA GLU A 196 3.79 4.28 -13.83
C GLU A 196 3.63 4.77 -12.39
N HIS A 197 4.60 4.50 -11.52
CA HIS A 197 4.58 4.97 -10.13
C HIS A 197 4.56 6.51 -10.06
N LEU A 198 5.42 7.17 -10.84
CA LEU A 198 5.48 8.63 -10.90
C LEU A 198 4.18 9.24 -11.46
N GLU A 199 3.58 8.63 -12.47
CA GLU A 199 2.27 9.05 -13.00
C GLU A 199 1.17 8.92 -11.94
N ARG A 200 1.12 7.80 -11.21
CA ARG A 200 0.16 7.60 -10.11
C ARG A 200 0.35 8.63 -8.99
N LEU A 201 1.59 8.98 -8.66
CA LEU A 201 1.89 10.02 -7.66
C LEU A 201 1.41 11.40 -8.11
N ASP A 202 1.66 11.79 -9.36
CA ASP A 202 1.18 13.06 -9.90
C ASP A 202 -0.36 13.12 -9.93
N HIS A 203 -1.03 12.05 -10.37
CA HIS A 203 -2.49 11.95 -10.32
C HIS A 203 -3.05 12.11 -8.90
N ARG A 204 -2.43 11.46 -7.90
CA ARG A 204 -2.79 11.59 -6.49
C ARG A 204 -2.61 13.03 -6.00
N GLN A 205 -1.45 13.65 -6.25
CA GLN A 205 -1.19 15.04 -5.85
C GLN A 205 -2.18 16.02 -6.49
N ARG A 206 -2.52 15.83 -7.76
CA ARG A 206 -3.53 16.66 -8.45
C ARG A 206 -4.91 16.50 -7.81
N ALA A 207 -5.29 15.28 -7.41
CA ALA A 207 -6.55 15.04 -6.72
C ALA A 207 -6.58 15.69 -5.33
N GLU A 208 -5.51 15.56 -4.55
CA GLU A 208 -5.35 16.19 -3.24
C GLU A 208 -5.44 17.72 -3.33
N ARG A 209 -4.75 18.35 -4.30
CA ARG A 209 -4.83 19.81 -4.53
C ARG A 209 -6.25 20.27 -4.88
N ARG A 210 -6.96 19.52 -5.73
CA ARG A 210 -8.37 19.84 -6.07
C ARG A 210 -9.29 19.70 -4.86
N ALA A 211 -9.10 18.67 -4.04
CA ALA A 211 -9.88 18.50 -2.82
C ALA A 211 -9.63 19.64 -1.83
N ALA A 212 -8.36 19.99 -1.58
CA ALA A 212 -7.99 21.10 -0.71
C ALA A 212 -8.56 22.45 -1.20
N ALA A 213 -8.50 22.72 -2.51
CA ALA A 213 -9.08 23.93 -3.11
C ALA A 213 -10.60 24.00 -2.90
N ARG A 214 -11.33 22.89 -3.08
CA ARG A 214 -12.77 22.83 -2.85
C ARG A 214 -13.14 23.03 -1.38
N THR A 215 -12.38 22.44 -0.46
CA THR A 215 -12.60 22.64 0.98
C THR A 215 -12.38 24.11 1.36
N SER A 216 -11.29 24.72 0.92
CA SER A 216 -11.00 26.14 1.18
C SER A 216 -12.08 27.05 0.59
N GLN A 217 -12.56 26.77 -0.62
CA GLN A 217 -13.66 27.49 -1.24
C GLN A 217 -14.96 27.36 -0.43
N ARG A 218 -15.29 26.15 0.06
CA ARG A 218 -16.46 25.95 0.92
C ARG A 218 -16.35 26.74 2.21
N GLU A 219 -15.22 26.67 2.89
CA GLU A 219 -14.99 27.43 4.13
C GLU A 219 -15.05 28.94 3.93
N ALA A 220 -14.63 29.44 2.76
CA ALA A 220 -14.78 30.86 2.40
C ALA A 220 -16.26 31.24 2.25
N LEU A 221 -17.03 30.44 1.51
CA LEU A 221 -18.47 30.65 1.34
C LEU A 221 -19.22 30.54 2.68
N ASP A 222 -18.87 29.59 3.54
CA ASP A 222 -19.46 29.43 4.87
C ASP A 222 -19.22 30.70 5.72
N ARG A 223 -18.01 31.30 5.64
CA ARG A 223 -17.70 32.56 6.33
C ARG A 223 -18.45 33.75 5.74
N GLU A 224 -18.52 33.85 4.42
CA GLU A 224 -19.28 34.92 3.73
C GLU A 224 -20.76 34.85 4.06
N GLN A 225 -21.35 33.64 4.05
CA GLN A 225 -22.74 33.44 4.43
C GLN A 225 -22.98 33.85 5.88
N ALA A 226 -22.14 33.41 6.82
CA ALA A 226 -22.26 33.78 8.22
C ALA A 226 -22.17 35.31 8.43
N ALA A 227 -21.27 35.99 7.71
CA ALA A 227 -21.16 37.44 7.76
C ALA A 227 -22.42 38.14 7.22
N LEU A 228 -22.97 37.68 6.10
CA LEU A 228 -24.21 38.22 5.54
C LEU A 228 -25.41 37.97 6.45
N GLU A 229 -25.50 36.79 7.10
CA GLU A 229 -26.54 36.48 8.07
C GLU A 229 -26.44 37.41 9.30
N GLU A 230 -25.23 37.69 9.77
CA GLU A 230 -25.00 38.65 10.85
C GLU A 230 -25.40 40.08 10.44
N GLU A 231 -25.00 40.53 9.25
CA GLU A 231 -25.40 41.84 8.71
C GLU A 231 -26.93 41.96 8.58
N LEU A 232 -27.60 40.92 8.10
CA LEU A 232 -29.06 40.88 8.01
C LEU A 232 -29.72 40.91 9.39
N ALA A 233 -29.16 40.18 10.36
CA ALA A 233 -29.65 40.21 11.74
C ALA A 233 -29.50 41.61 12.36
N GLN A 234 -28.35 42.26 12.17
CA GLN A 234 -28.10 43.62 12.62
C GLN A 234 -29.05 44.63 11.94
N ALA A 235 -29.19 44.57 10.62
CA ALA A 235 -30.05 45.48 9.84
C ALA A 235 -31.54 45.34 10.16
N ARG A 236 -31.97 44.14 10.56
CA ARG A 236 -33.36 43.85 10.92
C ARG A 236 -33.68 44.23 12.38
N GLY A 237 -32.69 44.19 13.26
CA GLY A 237 -32.88 44.36 14.70
C GLY A 237 -33.91 43.37 15.24
N ALA A 238 -34.84 43.86 16.08
CA ALA A 238 -35.92 43.07 16.66
C ALA A 238 -37.13 42.85 15.72
N SER A 239 -37.07 43.31 14.46
CA SER A 239 -38.19 43.23 13.52
C SER A 239 -38.21 41.87 12.79
N ASP A 240 -39.32 41.52 12.14
CA ASP A 240 -39.40 40.26 11.39
C ASP A 240 -38.62 40.28 10.07
N SER A 241 -38.36 41.47 9.50
CA SER A 241 -37.52 41.67 8.31
C SER A 241 -36.85 43.05 8.30
N VAL A 242 -35.81 43.21 7.48
CA VAL A 242 -35.17 44.52 7.23
C VAL A 242 -36.19 45.54 6.71
N ALA A 243 -37.12 45.11 5.85
CA ALA A 243 -38.20 45.96 5.34
C ALA A 243 -39.17 46.40 6.47
N ALA A 244 -39.51 45.50 7.39
CA ALA A 244 -40.32 45.82 8.57
C ALA A 244 -39.60 46.82 9.48
N HIS A 245 -38.30 46.63 9.71
CA HIS A 245 -37.48 47.58 10.48
C HIS A 245 -37.42 48.95 9.82
N ALA A 246 -37.17 49.01 8.52
CA ALA A 246 -37.15 50.25 7.75
C ALA A 246 -38.52 50.96 7.74
N ALA A 247 -39.63 50.22 7.73
CA ALA A 247 -40.96 50.79 7.85
C ALA A 247 -41.21 51.35 9.27
N LEU A 248 -40.73 50.68 10.32
CA LEU A 248 -40.80 51.16 11.70
C LEU A 248 -40.02 52.47 11.86
N LEU A 249 -38.76 52.50 11.41
CA LEU A 249 -37.91 53.69 11.49
C LEU A 249 -38.50 54.87 10.70
N ARG A 250 -39.05 54.64 9.50
CA ARG A 250 -39.73 55.69 8.72
C ARG A 250 -40.94 56.28 9.45
N ARG A 251 -41.77 55.44 10.10
CA ARG A 251 -42.90 55.93 10.90
C ARG A 251 -42.42 56.76 12.09
N GLN A 252 -41.39 56.32 12.81
CA GLN A 252 -40.83 57.06 13.95
C GLN A 252 -40.25 58.40 13.52
N ALA A 253 -39.50 58.44 12.41
CA ALA A 253 -38.95 59.68 11.87
C ALA A 253 -40.05 60.68 11.47
N GLY A 254 -41.15 60.22 10.86
CA GLY A 254 -42.30 61.07 10.55
C GLY A 254 -42.93 61.70 11.79
N LEU A 255 -43.18 60.90 12.84
CA LEU A 255 -43.73 61.40 14.10
C LEU A 255 -42.82 62.44 14.77
N LEU A 256 -41.50 62.27 14.69
CA LEU A 256 -40.53 63.24 15.22
C LEU A 256 -40.50 64.54 14.41
N ALA A 257 -40.65 64.46 13.08
CA ALA A 257 -40.73 65.64 12.22
C ALA A 257 -42.00 66.45 12.53
N ASP A 258 -43.16 65.78 12.62
CA ASP A 258 -44.44 66.43 12.96
C ASP A 258 -44.36 67.13 14.33
N ALA A 259 -43.72 66.49 15.31
CA ALA A 259 -43.54 67.08 16.64
C ALA A 259 -42.60 68.30 16.64
N ALA A 260 -41.58 68.31 15.78
CA ALA A 260 -40.65 69.43 15.65
C ALA A 260 -41.29 70.66 14.97
N GLU A 261 -42.21 70.45 14.02
CA GLU A 261 -42.97 71.53 13.37
C GLU A 261 -44.03 72.16 14.28
N ALA A 262 -44.45 71.45 15.32
CA ALA A 262 -45.47 71.90 16.28
C ALA A 262 -44.93 72.80 17.42
N VAL A 263 -43.60 72.99 17.50
CA VAL A 263 -42.90 73.83 18.50
C VAL A 263 -42.48 75.17 17.89
#